data_AF-A0A5C8F0S2-F1
#
_entry.id   AF-A0A5C8F0S2-F1
#
_cell.length_a   1.000
_cell.length_b   1.000
_cell.length_c   1.000
_cell.angle_alpha   90.00
_cell.angle_beta   90.00
_cell.angle_gamma   90.00
#
_symmetry.space_group_name_H-M   'P 1'
#
loop_
_entity.id
_entity.type
_entity.pdbx_description
1 polymer ?
#
loop_
_entity_poly.entity_id
_entity_poly.type
_entity_poly.pdbx_seq_one_letter_code
_entity_poly.pdbx_strand_id
1 'polypeptide(L)' 'MILVIENADKNLCIAIKNVVKLTDAKMTIQKEPSDELLEAMKEVEEMEKHPERYKSYKSVEEMFEDLNK' A
#
# COMPACT_ATOMS: atom_id res chain seq x y z
N MET A 1 -3.88 1.56 4.39
CA MET A 1 -2.52 1.23 3.92
C MET A 1 -2.52 -0.23 3.49
N ILE A 2 -2.10 -0.50 2.27
CA ILE A 2 -2.01 -1.86 1.73
C ILE A 2 -0.53 -2.15 1.44
N LEU A 3 -0.04 -3.28 1.95
CA LEU A 3 1.33 -3.75 1.75
C LEU A 3 1.27 -5.00 0.85
N VAL A 4 1.88 -4.90 -0.33
CA VAL A 4 1.99 -6.01 -1.29
C VAL A 4 3.46 -6.47 -1.32
N ILE A 5 3.68 -7.78 -1.22
CA ILE A 5 5.01 -8.37 -1.22
C ILE A 5 5.05 -9.46 -2.28
N GLU A 6 5.82 -9.20 -3.33
CA GLU A 6 6.08 -10.19 -4.38
C GLU A 6 7.09 -11.23 -3.88
N ASN A 7 6.95 -12.48 -4.34
CA ASN A 7 7.84 -13.59 -3.98
C ASN A 7 7.98 -13.85 -2.47
N ALA A 8 6.91 -13.61 -1.70
CA ALA A 8 6.90 -13.85 -0.27
C ALA A 8 7.14 -15.33 0.08
N ASP A 9 8.27 -15.62 0.71
CA ASP A 9 8.61 -16.98 1.16
C ASP A 9 7.99 -17.29 2.54
N LYS A 10 8.06 -18.57 2.95
CA LYS A 10 7.49 -19.03 4.22
C LYS A 10 8.05 -18.31 5.43
N ASN A 11 9.34 -18.00 5.46
CA ASN A 11 9.99 -17.34 6.60
C ASN A 11 9.48 -15.91 6.75
N LEU A 12 9.33 -15.20 5.63
CA LEU A 12 8.80 -13.85 5.63
C LEU A 12 7.35 -13.81 6.16
N CYS A 13 6.49 -14.75 5.73
CA CYS A 13 5.13 -14.86 6.26
C CYS A 13 5.10 -15.10 7.78
N ILE A 14 6.04 -15.86 8.31
CA ILE A 14 6.17 -16.12 9.76
C ILE A 14 6.62 -14.84 10.48
N ALA A 15 7.59 -14.12 9.93
CA ALA A 15 8.08 -12.86 10.50
C ALA A 15 6.95 -11.82 10.59
N ILE A 16 6.19 -11.63 9.50
CA ILE A 16 5.07 -10.69 9.46
C ILE A 16 3.99 -11.09 10.46
N LYS A 17 3.63 -12.38 10.55
CA LYS A 17 2.69 -12.89 11.56
C LYS A 17 3.12 -12.55 12.98
N ASN A 18 4.41 -12.64 13.28
CA ASN A 18 4.94 -12.34 14.61
C ASN A 18 4.89 -10.85 14.91
N VAL A 19 5.22 -9.98 13.95
CA VAL A 19 5.12 -8.52 14.10
C VAL A 19 3.66 -8.10 14.32
N VAL A 20 2.73 -8.65 13.52
CA VAL A 20 1.30 -8.36 13.66
C VAL A 20 0.80 -8.75 15.06
N LYS A 21 1.22 -9.89 15.61
CA LYS A 21 0.86 -10.31 16.99
C LYS A 21 1.35 -9.37 18.08
N LEU A 22 2.38 -8.56 17.83
CA LEU A 22 2.87 -7.55 18.78
C LEU A 22 2.01 -6.27 18.74
N THR A 23 1.02 -6.23 17.85
CA THR A 23 0.11 -5.09 17.63
C THR A 23 -1.34 -5.58 17.70
N ASP A 24 -2.29 -4.66 17.85
CA ASP A 24 -3.73 -4.98 17.76
C ASP A 24 -4.24 -5.06 16.31
N ALA A 25 -3.32 -5.20 15.34
CA ALA A 25 -3.66 -5.22 13.92
C ALA A 25 -4.23 -6.57 13.48
N LYS A 26 -5.25 -6.54 12.61
CA LYS A 26 -5.71 -7.73 11.88
C LYS A 26 -4.92 -7.87 10.58
N MET A 27 -4.39 -9.07 10.34
CA MET A 27 -3.70 -9.42 9.11
C MET A 27 -4.55 -10.40 8.28
N THR A 28 -4.77 -10.05 7.02
CA THR A 28 -5.41 -10.90 6.02
C THR A 28 -4.36 -11.32 5.00
N ILE A 29 -4.18 -12.62 4.78
CA ILE A 29 -3.28 -13.15 3.73
C ILE A 29 -4.16 -13.54 2.54
N GLN A 30 -3.98 -12.85 1.42
CA GLN A 30 -4.60 -13.20 0.14
C GLN A 30 -3.53 -13.79 -0.77
N LYS A 31 -3.75 -15.02 -1.25
CA LYS A 31 -2.81 -15.70 -2.16
C LYS A 31 -2.88 -15.15 -3.58
N GLU A 32 -4.07 -14.75 -3.99
CA GLU A 32 -4.31 -14.07 -5.24
C GLU A 32 -4.75 -12.64 -4.89
N PRO A 33 -4.21 -11.63 -5.58
CA PRO A 33 -4.63 -10.26 -5.37
C PRO A 33 -6.13 -10.13 -5.72
N SER A 34 -6.89 -9.42 -4.90
CA SER A 34 -8.27 -9.06 -5.26
C SER A 34 -8.27 -8.13 -6.48
N ASP A 35 -9.37 -8.06 -7.22
CA ASP A 35 -9.49 -7.15 -8.37
C ASP A 35 -9.20 -5.69 -7.97
N GLU A 36 -9.69 -5.25 -6.81
CA GLU A 36 -9.39 -3.93 -6.22
C GLU A 36 -7.88 -3.73 -5.99
N LEU A 37 -7.17 -4.78 -5.56
CA LEU A 37 -5.73 -4.72 -5.34
C LEU A 37 -4.96 -4.64 -6.66
N LEU A 38 -5.40 -5.38 -7.67
CA LEU A 38 -4.84 -5.33 -9.03
C LEU A 38 -5.01 -3.95 -9.65
N GLU A 39 -6.17 -3.31 -9.46
CA GLU A 39 -6.40 -1.95 -9.93
C GLU A 39 -5.52 -0.93 -9.19
N ALA A 40 -5.41 -1.05 -7.86
CA ALA A 40 -4.52 -0.19 -7.08
C ALA A 40 -3.05 -0.33 -7.51
N MET A 41 -2.59 -1.55 -7.82
CA MET A 41 -1.22 -1.78 -8.33
C MET A 41 -1.01 -1.13 -9.70
N LYS A 42 -1.99 -1.23 -10.60
CA LYS A 42 -1.94 -0.55 -11.91
C LYS A 42 -1.92 0.96 -11.75
N GLU A 43 -2.72 1.49 -10.82
CA GLU A 43 -2.75 2.92 -10.55
C GLU A 43 -1.40 3.42 -10.04
N VAL A 44 -0.76 2.70 -9.13
CA VAL A 44 0.60 3.03 -8.66
C VAL A 44 1.62 2.99 -9.81
N GLU A 45 1.55 1.97 -10.68
CA GLU A 45 2.45 1.87 -11.84
C GLU A 45 2.23 3.03 -12.83
N GLU A 46 0.99 3.46 -13.04
CA GLU A 46 0.65 4.63 -13.86
C GLU A 46 1.09 5.95 -13.19
N MET A 47 1.00 6.06 -11.87
CA MET A 47 1.53 7.19 -11.10
C MET A 47 3.05 7.32 -11.24
N GLU A 48 3.78 6.20 -11.24
CA GLU A 48 5.23 6.20 -11.46
C GLU A 48 5.61 6.55 -12.89
N LYS A 49 4.85 6.09 -13.90
CA LYS A 49 5.10 6.38 -15.32
C LYS A 49 4.72 7.80 -15.72
N HIS A 50 3.67 8.35 -15.12
CA HIS A 50 3.09 9.64 -15.45
C HIS A 50 2.91 10.53 -14.21
N PRO A 51 3.97 10.83 -13.45
CA PRO A 51 3.86 11.63 -12.22
C PRO A 51 3.29 13.03 -12.48
N GLU A 52 3.40 13.56 -13.70
CA GLU A 52 2.81 14.83 -14.12
C GLU A 52 1.28 14.84 -14.14
N ARG A 53 0.64 13.67 -14.22
CA ARG A 53 -0.83 13.53 -14.23
C ARG A 53 -1.43 13.52 -12.83
N TYR A 54 -0.61 13.35 -11.80
CA TYR A 54 -1.05 13.21 -10.43
C TYR A 54 -0.62 14.43 -9.61
N LYS A 55 -1.49 14.83 -8.69
CA LYS A 55 -1.26 16.01 -7.85
C LYS A 55 -0.08 15.74 -6.92
N SER A 56 0.98 16.51 -7.09
CA SER A 56 2.14 16.52 -6.20
C SER A 56 1.99 17.66 -5.21
N TYR A 57 2.35 17.39 -3.95
CA TYR A 57 2.37 18.38 -2.89
C TYR A 57 3.81 18.73 -2.58
N LYS A 58 4.10 20.03 -2.43
CA LYS A 58 5.45 20.51 -2.08
C LYS A 58 5.71 20.49 -0.57
N SER A 59 4.66 20.38 0.23
CA SER A 59 4.74 20.31 1.68
C SER A 59 3.62 19.44 2.26
N VAL A 60 3.85 18.93 3.46
CA VAL A 60 2.84 18.14 4.19
C VAL A 60 1.64 19.02 4.57
N GLU A 61 1.85 20.29 4.91
CA GLU A 61 0.77 21.24 5.23
C GLU A 61 -0.18 21.44 4.04
N GLU A 62 0.35 21.63 2.83
CA GLU A 62 -0.44 21.77 1.60
C GLU A 62 -1.29 20.52 1.32
N MET A 63 -0.76 19.33 1.61
CA MET A 63 -1.52 18.07 1.50
C MET A 63 -2.67 18.03 2.52
N PHE A 64 -2.42 18.42 3.77
CA PHE A 64 -3.46 18.41 4.80
C PHE A 64 -4.54 19.48 4.58
N GLU A 65 -4.20 20.65 4.04
CA GLU A 65 -5.18 21.67 3.67
C GLU A 65 -6.12 21.20 2.55
N ASP A 66 -5.61 20.43 1.58
CA ASP A 66 -6.42 19.89 0.49
C ASP A 66 -7.35 18.75 0.95
N LEU A 67 -6.86 17.89 1.86
CA LEU A 67 -7.64 16.78 2.43
C LEU A 67 -8.75 17.24 3.39
N ASN A 68 -8.61 18.43 3.99
CA ASN A 68 -9.58 18.98 4.94
C ASN A 68 -10.62 19.93 4.29
N LYS A 69 -10.63 20.06 2.96
CA LYS A 69 -11.68 20.76 2.21
C LYS A 69 -12.84 19.84 1.86
#